data_AF-A0A543LIS6-F1
#
_entry.id   AF-A0A543LIS6-F1
#
_cell.length_a   1.000
_cell.length_b   1.000
_cell.length_c   1.000
_cell.angle_alpha   90.00
_cell.angle_beta   90.00
_cell.angle_gamma   90.00
#
_symmetry.space_group_name_H-M   'P 1'
#
loop_
_entity.id
_entity.type
_entity.pdbx_description
1 polymer ?
#
loop_
_entity_poly.entity_id
_entity_poly.type
_entity_poly.pdbx_seq_one_letter_code
_entity_poly.pdbx_strand_id
1 'polypeptide(L)'
;MIELPVHTLIGRENREGGLLLCGLNHGYSKEDERQDAAGINRADPHKSFFSDGEVNDYPFRNRIVSWFSLWGYELARSSERAGSFERSIVQTNWLQTCSNNMDGINTQQACIENNESFFQTCEALKPSVIFFFGRELLWAFTSPALSIRVESIFGARKGETRWLQKDVYFNGKPRRRFRFGFQQYEKLTVVVLPHATGAQGVADDYISEFKPEMSAVIDMWWAKHKEKLTNHSTGTR
;
A
#
# COMPACT_ATOMS: atom_id res chain seq x y z
N MET A 1 -18.45 -15.48 4.23
CA MET A 1 -17.31 -14.56 4.42
C MET A 1 -17.36 -13.60 3.24
N ILE A 2 -17.37 -12.28 3.46
CA ILE A 2 -17.29 -11.33 2.35
C ILE A 2 -15.90 -11.48 1.73
N GLU A 3 -15.85 -11.76 0.44
CA GLU A 3 -14.58 -11.80 -0.27
C GLU A 3 -14.07 -10.37 -0.46
N LEU A 4 -12.97 -10.03 0.22
CA LEU A 4 -12.35 -8.72 0.10
C LEU A 4 -11.54 -8.63 -1.21
N PRO A 5 -11.52 -7.45 -1.85
CA PRO A 5 -10.81 -7.13 -3.10
C PRO A 5 -9.29 -6.97 -2.87
N VAL A 6 -8.69 -7.94 -2.18
CA VAL A 6 -7.28 -7.90 -1.78
C VAL A 6 -6.47 -8.95 -2.53
N HIS A 7 -5.22 -8.62 -2.80
CA HIS A 7 -4.26 -9.49 -3.49
C HIS A 7 -3.50 -10.41 -2.53
N THR A 8 -3.60 -10.15 -1.23
CA THR A 8 -2.86 -10.88 -0.20
C THR A 8 -3.76 -11.87 0.53
N LEU A 9 -3.19 -13.00 0.92
CA LEU A 9 -3.86 -13.96 1.78
C LEU A 9 -4.22 -13.31 3.14
N ILE A 10 -5.50 -13.41 3.54
CA ILE A 10 -5.95 -12.94 4.85
C ILE A 10 -5.77 -14.06 5.87
N GLY A 11 -5.02 -13.76 6.92
CA GLY A 11 -4.69 -14.65 8.02
C GLY A 11 -4.86 -13.98 9.39
N ARG A 12 -4.36 -14.64 10.44
CA ARG A 12 -4.44 -14.11 11.81
C ARG A 12 -3.72 -12.77 11.95
N GLU A 13 -2.64 -12.58 11.21
CA GLU A 13 -1.71 -11.46 11.31
C GLU A 13 -2.25 -10.17 10.69
N ASN A 14 -3.15 -10.26 9.72
CA ASN A 14 -3.64 -9.10 8.96
C ASN A 14 -5.15 -8.91 8.92
N ARG A 15 -5.91 -9.76 9.64
CA ARG A 15 -7.38 -9.60 9.76
C ARG A 15 -7.82 -8.32 10.47
N GLU A 16 -6.94 -7.69 11.26
CA GLU A 16 -7.20 -6.41 11.92
C GLU A 16 -5.88 -5.68 12.20
N GLY A 17 -5.82 -4.35 11.99
CA GLY A 17 -4.71 -3.51 12.45
C GLY A 17 -3.41 -3.61 11.66
N GLY A 18 -3.41 -4.36 10.54
CA GLY A 18 -2.25 -4.54 9.68
C GLY A 18 -1.82 -3.27 8.93
N LEU A 19 -0.81 -3.45 8.07
CA LEU A 19 -0.35 -2.44 7.11
C LEU A 19 -1.05 -2.68 5.78
N LEU A 20 -1.82 -1.70 5.29
CA LEU A 20 -2.49 -1.78 4.00
C LEU A 20 -1.74 -0.97 2.95
N LEU A 21 -1.32 -1.64 1.88
CA LEU A 21 -0.74 -1.06 0.69
C LEU A 21 -1.86 -0.82 -0.32
N CYS A 22 -2.04 0.42 -0.76
CA CYS A 22 -3.12 0.80 -1.66
C CYS A 22 -2.58 1.50 -2.91
N GLY A 23 -2.66 0.79 -4.04
CA GLY A 23 -2.46 1.35 -5.38
C GLY A 23 -3.72 2.01 -5.91
N LEU A 24 -3.60 2.71 -7.03
CA LEU A 24 -4.75 3.38 -7.65
C LEU A 24 -5.70 2.37 -8.30
N ASN A 25 -5.19 1.57 -9.23
CA ASN A 25 -5.95 0.62 -10.03
C ASN A 25 -5.04 -0.57 -10.42
N HIS A 26 -5.60 -1.56 -11.08
CA HIS A 26 -4.80 -2.65 -11.65
C HIS A 26 -4.08 -2.12 -12.88
N GLY A 27 -2.75 -2.23 -12.88
CA GLY A 27 -1.95 -1.94 -14.05
C GLY A 27 -2.35 -2.88 -15.19
N TYR A 28 -2.59 -2.31 -16.36
CA TYR A 28 -2.63 -3.06 -17.61
C TYR A 28 -1.34 -2.73 -18.35
N SER A 29 -0.77 -3.69 -19.05
CA SER A 29 0.44 -3.54 -19.85
C SER A 29 0.21 -3.96 -21.31
N LYS A 30 1.15 -3.64 -22.20
CA LYS A 30 1.12 -4.16 -23.57
C LYS A 30 1.28 -5.69 -23.64
N GLU A 31 1.81 -6.29 -22.57
CA GLU A 31 1.85 -7.75 -22.45
C GLU A 31 0.48 -8.29 -22.08
N ASP A 32 -0.21 -7.64 -21.14
CA ASP A 32 -1.59 -7.96 -20.79
C ASP A 32 -2.53 -7.87 -22.00
N GLU A 33 -2.36 -6.83 -22.83
CA GLU A 33 -3.11 -6.68 -24.08
C GLU A 33 -2.87 -7.84 -25.06
N ARG A 34 -1.61 -8.31 -25.16
CA ARG A 34 -1.25 -9.44 -26.01
C ARG A 34 -1.79 -10.76 -25.46
N GLN A 35 -1.78 -10.95 -24.15
CA GLN A 35 -2.30 -12.14 -23.50
C GLN A 35 -3.83 -12.21 -23.57
N ASP A 36 -4.52 -11.08 -23.41
CA ASP A 36 -5.98 -10.99 -23.60
C ASP A 36 -6.36 -11.26 -25.06
N ALA A 37 -5.60 -10.71 -26.02
CA ALA A 37 -5.79 -11.02 -27.44
C ALA A 37 -5.53 -12.50 -27.77
N ALA A 38 -4.70 -13.18 -26.99
CA ALA A 38 -4.46 -14.62 -27.07
C ALA A 38 -5.50 -15.46 -26.31
N GLY A 39 -6.49 -14.84 -25.64
CA GLY A 39 -7.53 -15.53 -24.88
C GLY A 39 -7.04 -16.17 -23.58
N ILE A 40 -5.90 -15.73 -23.06
CA ILE A 40 -5.34 -16.26 -21.80
C ILE A 40 -6.18 -15.73 -20.63
N ASN A 41 -6.71 -16.64 -19.81
CA ASN A 41 -7.44 -16.27 -18.61
C ASN A 41 -6.47 -15.79 -17.52
N ARG A 42 -6.46 -14.48 -17.26
CA ARG A 42 -5.64 -13.82 -16.23
C ARG A 42 -6.38 -13.58 -14.93
N ALA A 43 -7.52 -14.25 -14.68
CA ALA A 43 -8.16 -14.21 -13.37
C ALA A 43 -7.23 -14.89 -12.37
N ASP A 44 -6.26 -14.16 -11.82
CA ASP A 44 -5.30 -14.67 -10.87
C ASP A 44 -6.01 -14.91 -9.53
N PRO A 45 -6.31 -16.17 -9.18
CA PRO A 45 -7.04 -16.48 -7.96
C PRO A 45 -6.11 -16.63 -6.75
N HIS A 46 -4.78 -16.57 -6.94
CA HIS A 46 -3.84 -16.98 -5.91
C HIS A 46 -3.48 -15.82 -4.98
N LYS A 47 -4.32 -15.58 -3.98
CA LYS A 47 -3.99 -14.72 -2.85
C LYS A 47 -2.78 -15.31 -2.12
N SER A 48 -1.63 -14.62 -2.19
CA SER A 48 -0.38 -15.04 -1.52
C SER A 48 0.29 -13.87 -0.77
N PHE A 49 1.24 -14.18 0.10
CA PHE A 49 2.00 -13.19 0.87
C PHE A 49 2.85 -12.30 -0.05
N PHE A 50 3.22 -11.12 0.48
CA PHE A 50 3.73 -10.01 -0.33
C PHE A 50 5.00 -10.34 -1.14
N SER A 51 5.82 -11.25 -0.64
CA SER A 51 7.09 -11.60 -1.25
C SER A 51 7.12 -12.91 -2.03
N ASP A 52 5.96 -13.56 -2.20
CA ASP A 52 5.89 -14.79 -2.96
C ASP A 52 6.13 -14.52 -4.45
N GLY A 53 7.36 -14.72 -4.90
CA GLY A 53 7.82 -14.48 -6.26
C GLY A 53 7.33 -15.50 -7.28
N GLU A 54 6.75 -16.63 -6.86
CA GLU A 54 6.14 -17.58 -7.81
C GLU A 54 4.79 -17.08 -8.30
N VAL A 55 4.07 -16.33 -7.45
CA VAL A 55 2.72 -15.84 -7.73
C VAL A 55 2.72 -14.34 -8.05
N ASN A 56 3.67 -13.58 -7.53
CA ASN A 56 3.58 -12.11 -7.53
C ASN A 56 4.79 -11.40 -8.16
N ASP A 57 5.32 -11.96 -9.24
CA ASP A 57 6.40 -11.36 -10.02
C ASP A 57 5.87 -10.31 -11.02
N TYR A 58 5.53 -9.13 -10.51
CA TYR A 58 5.20 -7.98 -11.35
C TYR A 58 5.90 -6.70 -10.87
N PRO A 59 6.17 -5.73 -11.78
CA PRO A 59 7.07 -4.61 -11.50
C PRO A 59 6.70 -3.78 -10.26
N PHE A 60 5.40 -3.58 -10.01
CA PHE A 60 4.92 -2.80 -8.88
C PHE A 60 5.27 -3.47 -7.55
N ARG A 61 5.07 -4.78 -7.44
CA ARG A 61 5.36 -5.51 -6.21
C ARG A 61 6.84 -5.64 -5.95
N ASN A 62 7.61 -6.01 -6.97
CA ASN A 62 9.06 -6.10 -6.88
C ASN A 62 9.70 -4.78 -6.41
N ARG A 63 9.15 -3.66 -6.88
CA ARG A 63 9.60 -2.34 -6.43
C ARG A 63 9.30 -2.10 -4.96
N ILE A 64 8.10 -2.45 -4.48
CA ILE A 64 7.76 -2.29 -3.07
C ILE A 64 8.60 -3.22 -2.18
N VAL A 65 8.83 -4.47 -2.59
CA VAL A 65 9.74 -5.39 -1.87
C VAL A 65 11.13 -4.76 -1.73
N SER A 66 11.66 -4.19 -2.82
CA SER A 66 12.92 -3.45 -2.79
C SER A 66 12.87 -2.27 -1.81
N TRP A 67 11.80 -1.47 -1.82
CA TRP A 67 11.67 -0.32 -0.93
C TRP A 67 11.67 -0.70 0.55
N PHE A 68 10.97 -1.76 0.93
CA PHE A 68 11.02 -2.27 2.30
C PHE A 68 12.46 -2.65 2.70
N SER A 69 13.22 -3.31 1.81
CA SER A 69 14.64 -3.61 2.04
C SER A 69 15.49 -2.34 2.20
N LEU A 70 15.29 -1.32 1.35
CA LEU A 70 15.98 -0.02 1.48
C LEU A 70 15.70 0.66 2.82
N TRP A 71 14.51 0.46 3.39
CA TRP A 71 14.13 0.96 4.71
C TRP A 71 14.49 0.03 5.86
N GLY A 72 15.16 -1.11 5.60
CA GLY A 72 15.66 -2.04 6.61
C GLY A 72 14.67 -3.13 7.04
N TYR A 73 13.58 -3.35 6.30
CA TYR A 73 12.61 -4.42 6.54
C TYR A 73 12.64 -5.42 5.38
N GLU A 74 13.61 -6.31 5.38
CA GLU A 74 13.65 -7.35 4.35
C GLU A 74 12.41 -8.25 4.45
N LEU A 75 11.62 -8.28 3.38
CA LEU A 75 10.55 -9.26 3.20
C LEU A 75 11.18 -10.58 2.73
N ALA A 76 10.47 -11.70 2.89
CA ALA A 76 10.96 -12.99 2.44
C ALA A 76 11.10 -13.01 0.90
N ARG A 77 11.41 -14.17 0.31
CA ARG A 77 11.34 -14.37 -1.15
C ARG A 77 10.53 -15.61 -1.51
N SER A 78 9.83 -16.16 -0.53
CA SER A 78 8.97 -17.34 -0.67
C SER A 78 7.93 -17.33 0.44
N SER A 79 6.72 -17.80 0.12
CA SER A 79 5.57 -17.82 1.02
C SER A 79 5.83 -18.61 2.31
N GLU A 80 6.60 -19.70 2.23
CA GLU A 80 6.98 -20.53 3.39
C GLU A 80 7.86 -19.79 4.41
N ARG A 81 8.63 -18.80 3.95
CA ARG A 81 9.53 -18.01 4.80
C ARG A 81 8.92 -16.68 5.23
N ALA A 82 7.70 -16.36 4.81
CA ALA A 82 7.00 -15.15 5.20
C ALA A 82 6.77 -15.16 6.72
N GLY A 83 7.52 -14.33 7.45
CA GLY A 83 7.35 -14.15 8.89
C GLY A 83 6.13 -13.29 9.24
N SER A 84 5.77 -13.22 10.52
CA SER A 84 4.57 -12.50 10.97
C SER A 84 4.52 -11.03 10.55
N PHE A 85 5.67 -10.37 10.37
CA PHE A 85 5.75 -9.00 9.86
C PHE A 85 5.15 -8.90 8.45
N GLU A 86 5.67 -9.69 7.50
CA GLU A 86 5.20 -9.71 6.12
C GLU A 86 3.74 -10.17 6.04
N ARG A 87 3.36 -11.18 6.83
CA ARG A 87 1.97 -11.66 6.91
C ARG A 87 1.00 -10.61 7.45
N SER A 88 1.49 -9.56 8.10
CA SER A 88 0.69 -8.42 8.58
C SER A 88 0.46 -7.34 7.52
N ILE A 89 1.04 -7.49 6.33
CA ILE A 89 0.91 -6.57 5.20
C ILE A 89 -0.20 -7.09 4.28
N VAL A 90 -1.06 -6.19 3.78
CA VAL A 90 -2.13 -6.48 2.81
C VAL A 90 -2.00 -5.53 1.64
N GLN A 91 -2.23 -6.01 0.43
CA GLN A 91 -2.30 -5.17 -0.76
C GLN A 91 -3.72 -5.13 -1.31
N THR A 92 -4.20 -3.92 -1.63
CA THR A 92 -5.44 -3.63 -2.35
C THR A 92 -5.20 -2.56 -3.41
N ASN A 93 -6.19 -2.33 -4.26
CA ASN A 93 -6.31 -1.10 -5.04
C ASN A 93 -7.52 -0.29 -4.55
N TRP A 94 -7.50 1.01 -4.83
CA TRP A 94 -8.68 1.86 -4.59
C TRP A 94 -9.77 1.54 -5.63
N LEU A 95 -9.39 1.64 -6.90
CA LEU A 95 -10.24 1.31 -8.04
C LEU A 95 -10.02 -0.16 -8.44
N GLN A 96 -11.11 -0.89 -8.63
CA GLN A 96 -11.07 -2.29 -9.08
C GLN A 96 -11.01 -2.43 -10.61
N THR A 97 -10.79 -1.32 -11.31
CA THR A 97 -10.65 -1.30 -12.76
C THR A 97 -9.25 -1.70 -13.19
N CYS A 98 -9.14 -2.30 -14.38
CA CYS A 98 -7.87 -2.54 -15.07
C CYS A 98 -7.71 -1.49 -16.18
N SER A 99 -6.68 -0.64 -16.11
CA SER A 99 -6.38 0.30 -17.22
C SER A 99 -4.88 0.60 -17.34
N ASN A 100 -4.44 0.80 -18.60
CA ASN A 100 -3.04 1.07 -18.97
C ASN A 100 -2.54 2.43 -18.46
N ASN A 101 -3.44 3.41 -18.42
CA ASN A 101 -3.20 4.76 -17.95
C ASN A 101 -4.53 5.40 -17.53
N MET A 102 -4.46 6.38 -16.63
CA MET A 102 -5.60 7.19 -16.19
C MET A 102 -5.54 8.58 -16.83
N ASP A 103 -4.88 8.71 -17.99
CA ASP A 103 -4.68 9.98 -18.67
C ASP A 103 -6.03 10.59 -19.10
N GLY A 104 -6.23 11.87 -18.77
CA GLY A 104 -7.50 12.58 -19.03
C GLY A 104 -8.64 12.26 -18.06
N ILE A 105 -8.46 11.32 -17.13
CA ILE A 105 -9.42 11.03 -16.06
C ILE A 105 -9.10 11.89 -14.85
N ASN A 106 -10.11 12.53 -14.27
CA ASN A 106 -9.98 13.14 -12.95
C ASN A 106 -9.92 12.02 -11.89
N THR A 107 -8.71 11.53 -11.63
CA THR A 107 -8.45 10.42 -10.69
C THR A 107 -9.04 10.67 -9.31
N GLN A 108 -9.04 11.92 -8.82
CA GLN A 108 -9.62 12.25 -7.52
C GLN A 108 -11.13 11.99 -7.52
N GLN A 109 -11.82 12.51 -8.53
CA GLN A 109 -13.26 12.35 -8.67
C GLN A 109 -13.63 10.87 -8.83
N ALA A 110 -12.88 10.14 -9.67
CA ALA A 110 -13.07 8.70 -9.83
C ALA A 110 -12.92 7.94 -8.50
N CYS A 111 -11.94 8.31 -7.67
CA CYS A 111 -11.75 7.71 -6.34
C CYS A 111 -12.88 8.07 -5.37
N ILE A 112 -13.41 9.30 -5.42
CA ILE A 112 -14.56 9.72 -4.59
C ILE A 112 -15.81 8.93 -5.00
N GLU A 113 -16.08 8.78 -6.29
CA GLU A 113 -17.26 8.08 -6.80
C GLU A 113 -17.18 6.56 -6.60
N ASN A 114 -15.99 5.98 -6.76
CA ASN A 114 -15.76 4.54 -6.72
C ASN A 114 -14.98 4.15 -5.45
N ASN A 115 -15.48 4.56 -4.30
CA ASN A 115 -14.80 4.38 -3.01
C ASN A 115 -15.20 3.11 -2.25
N GLU A 116 -16.33 2.49 -2.57
CA GLU A 116 -16.94 1.47 -1.71
C GLU A 116 -16.03 0.29 -1.41
N SER A 117 -15.44 -0.27 -2.46
CA SER A 117 -14.57 -1.45 -2.36
C SER A 117 -13.38 -1.22 -1.41
N PHE A 118 -12.79 -0.02 -1.48
CA PHE A 118 -11.71 0.40 -0.59
C PHE A 118 -12.19 0.58 0.86
N PHE A 119 -13.33 1.23 1.06
CA PHE A 119 -13.85 1.43 2.42
C PHE A 119 -14.38 0.16 3.08
N GLN A 120 -15.00 -0.75 2.33
CA GLN A 120 -15.34 -2.09 2.83
C GLN A 120 -14.09 -2.84 3.32
N THR A 121 -12.98 -2.72 2.59
CA THR A 121 -11.68 -3.28 3.00
C THR A 121 -11.17 -2.61 4.28
N CYS A 122 -11.28 -1.28 4.39
CA CYS A 122 -10.90 -0.53 5.58
C CYS A 122 -11.75 -0.87 6.81
N GLU A 123 -13.07 -1.03 6.63
CA GLU A 123 -14.01 -1.39 7.70
C GLU A 123 -13.76 -2.80 8.21
N ALA A 124 -13.46 -3.74 7.30
CA ALA A 124 -13.18 -5.13 7.64
C ALA A 124 -11.82 -5.30 8.33
N LEU A 125 -10.75 -4.70 7.77
CA LEU A 125 -9.37 -4.92 8.22
C LEU A 125 -8.87 -3.88 9.22
N LYS A 126 -9.56 -2.74 9.35
CA LYS A 126 -9.20 -1.61 10.24
C LYS A 126 -7.68 -1.37 10.30
N PRO A 127 -7.02 -1.13 9.15
CA PRO A 127 -5.57 -1.01 9.11
C PRO A 127 -5.10 0.10 10.06
N SER A 128 -3.99 -0.13 10.76
CA SER A 128 -3.38 0.91 11.61
C SER A 128 -2.38 1.77 10.83
N VAL A 129 -1.93 1.30 9.67
CA VAL A 129 -1.12 2.06 8.72
C VAL A 129 -1.63 1.81 7.29
N ILE A 130 -1.71 2.87 6.49
CA ILE A 130 -1.96 2.80 5.04
C ILE A 130 -0.82 3.46 4.28
N PHE A 131 -0.27 2.76 3.28
CA PHE A 131 0.60 3.35 2.28
C PHE A 131 -0.16 3.57 0.98
N PHE A 132 -0.35 4.83 0.60
CA PHE A 132 -0.91 5.24 -0.68
C PHE A 132 0.18 5.46 -1.71
N PHE A 133 0.10 4.78 -2.85
CA PHE A 133 1.04 4.94 -3.96
C PHE A 133 0.54 5.97 -4.97
N GLY A 134 0.35 7.20 -4.51
CA GLY A 134 -0.18 8.31 -5.30
C GLY A 134 -0.85 9.35 -4.40
N ARG A 135 -0.64 10.64 -4.67
CA ARG A 135 -1.20 11.73 -3.83
C ARG A 135 -2.72 11.87 -4.00
N GLU A 136 -3.23 11.44 -5.15
CA GLU A 136 -4.62 11.51 -5.55
C GLU A 136 -5.49 10.68 -4.60
N LEU A 137 -4.95 9.58 -4.07
CA LEU A 137 -5.60 8.73 -3.07
C LEU A 137 -5.79 9.47 -1.75
N LEU A 138 -4.75 10.15 -1.26
CA LEU A 138 -4.89 10.97 -0.05
C LEU A 138 -5.86 12.13 -0.27
N TRP A 139 -5.86 12.75 -1.45
CA TRP A 139 -6.81 13.82 -1.78
C TRP A 139 -8.26 13.33 -1.72
N ALA A 140 -8.57 12.18 -2.33
CA ALA A 140 -9.89 11.57 -2.21
C ALA A 140 -10.22 11.21 -0.76
N PHE A 141 -9.29 10.57 -0.05
CA PHE A 141 -9.43 10.15 1.34
C PHE A 141 -9.68 11.32 2.30
N THR A 142 -9.10 12.50 2.04
CA THR A 142 -9.28 13.71 2.85
C THR A 142 -10.34 14.66 2.32
N SER A 143 -11.04 14.29 1.24
CA SER A 143 -12.08 15.13 0.66
C SER A 143 -13.28 15.28 1.62
N PRO A 144 -14.00 16.42 1.59
CA PRO A 144 -15.21 16.58 2.40
C PRO A 144 -16.27 15.49 2.17
N ALA A 145 -16.30 14.91 0.97
CA ALA A 145 -17.23 13.84 0.61
C ALA A 145 -16.95 12.53 1.37
N LEU A 146 -15.68 12.24 1.70
CA LEU A 146 -15.27 10.98 2.31
C LEU A 146 -14.77 11.13 3.76
N SER A 147 -14.44 12.35 4.20
CA SER A 147 -13.83 12.60 5.51
C SER A 147 -14.68 12.07 6.67
N ILE A 148 -16.01 12.25 6.63
CA ILE A 148 -16.93 11.73 7.66
C ILE A 148 -16.81 10.21 7.78
N ARG A 149 -16.72 9.49 6.66
CA ARG A 149 -16.57 8.03 6.63
C ARG A 149 -15.18 7.59 7.09
N VAL A 150 -14.13 8.32 6.70
CA VAL A 150 -12.77 8.07 7.20
C VAL A 150 -12.73 8.20 8.73
N GLU A 151 -13.28 9.28 9.26
CA GLU A 151 -13.25 9.55 10.70
C GLU A 151 -14.13 8.59 11.50
N SER A 152 -15.22 8.05 10.93
CA SER A 152 -16.02 7.02 11.61
C SER A 152 -15.25 5.71 11.79
N ILE A 153 -14.34 5.37 10.89
CA ILE A 153 -13.51 4.16 10.95
C ILE A 153 -12.27 4.40 11.82
N PHE A 154 -11.54 5.47 11.54
CA PHE A 154 -10.19 5.70 12.05
C PHE A 154 -10.09 6.76 13.16
N GLY A 155 -11.21 7.41 13.49
CA GLY A 155 -11.27 8.55 14.40
C GLY A 155 -10.78 9.84 13.76
N ALA A 156 -10.81 10.93 14.54
CA ALA A 156 -10.58 12.28 14.01
C ALA A 156 -9.20 12.47 13.37
N ARG A 157 -9.14 13.27 12.30
CA ARG A 157 -7.87 13.69 11.68
C ARG A 157 -7.03 14.48 12.69
N LYS A 158 -5.74 14.16 12.79
CA LYS A 158 -4.77 14.84 13.68
C LYS A 158 -3.82 15.69 12.86
N GLY A 159 -4.02 17.02 12.94
CA GLY A 159 -3.17 18.00 12.28
C GLY A 159 -3.16 17.90 10.75
N GLU A 160 -2.30 18.69 10.14
CA GLU A 160 -2.14 18.73 8.68
C GLU A 160 -1.18 17.67 8.13
N THR A 161 -1.30 17.39 6.84
CA THR A 161 -0.39 16.47 6.16
C THR A 161 1.01 17.08 6.12
N ARG A 162 1.97 16.42 6.78
CA ARG A 162 3.38 16.78 6.66
C ARG A 162 3.92 16.26 5.34
N TRP A 163 4.40 17.14 4.48
CA TRP A 163 5.03 16.76 3.22
C TRP A 163 6.55 16.93 3.30
N LEU A 164 7.28 15.88 2.91
CA LEU A 164 8.73 15.89 2.80
C LEU A 164 9.16 15.71 1.36
N GLN A 165 10.22 16.40 0.96
CA GLN A 165 10.87 16.25 -0.33
C GLN A 165 12.35 16.56 -0.15
N LYS A 166 13.22 15.60 -0.49
CA LYS A 166 14.67 15.73 -0.31
C LYS A 166 15.34 16.10 -1.62
N ASP A 167 16.51 16.72 -1.53
CA ASP A 167 17.46 16.86 -2.63
C ASP A 167 18.50 15.74 -2.50
N VAL A 168 18.58 14.87 -3.50
CA VAL A 168 19.43 13.67 -3.48
C VAL A 168 20.28 13.66 -4.73
N TYR A 169 21.57 13.36 -4.58
CA TYR A 169 22.54 13.33 -5.65
C TYR A 169 23.23 11.97 -5.71
N PHE A 170 23.49 11.49 -6.92
CA PHE A 170 24.25 10.27 -7.14
C PHE A 170 25.25 10.49 -8.27
N ASN A 171 26.53 10.21 -7.98
CA ASN A 171 27.65 10.51 -8.88
C ASN A 171 27.59 11.96 -9.41
N GLY A 172 27.28 12.91 -8.51
CA GLY A 172 27.17 14.34 -8.83
C GLY A 172 25.91 14.76 -9.60
N LYS A 173 25.00 13.83 -9.94
CA LYS A 173 23.77 14.14 -10.68
C LYS A 173 22.56 14.17 -9.74
N PRO A 174 21.69 15.21 -9.81
CA PRO A 174 20.49 15.25 -8.99
C PRO A 174 19.50 14.17 -9.42
N ARG A 175 18.83 13.56 -8.44
CA ARG A 175 17.70 12.66 -8.66
C ARG A 175 16.41 13.44 -8.81
N ARG A 176 15.46 12.85 -9.55
CA ARG A 176 14.12 13.40 -9.64
C ARG A 176 13.50 13.40 -8.25
N ARG A 177 12.92 14.53 -7.86
CA ARG A 177 12.37 14.74 -6.53
C ARG A 177 10.92 14.26 -6.46
N PHE A 178 10.59 13.58 -5.37
CA PHE A 178 9.24 13.10 -5.08
C PHE A 178 8.85 13.50 -3.67
N ARG A 179 7.55 13.76 -3.47
CA ARG A 179 7.03 14.13 -2.16
C ARG A 179 6.54 12.89 -1.44
N PHE A 180 6.88 12.80 -0.16
CA PHE A 180 6.28 11.86 0.79
C PHE A 180 5.32 12.63 1.68
N GLY A 181 4.09 12.12 1.83
CA GLY A 181 3.07 12.73 2.69
C GLY A 181 2.87 11.90 3.94
N PHE A 182 2.69 12.52 5.10
CA PHE A 182 2.41 11.85 6.36
C PHE A 182 1.19 12.50 7.00
N GLN A 183 0.11 11.74 7.17
CA GLN A 183 -1.11 12.19 7.82
C GLN A 183 -1.47 11.25 8.96
N GLN A 184 -1.91 11.81 10.07
CA GLN A 184 -2.33 11.05 11.25
C GLN A 184 -3.83 11.17 11.48
N TYR A 185 -4.41 10.08 11.96
CA TYR A 185 -5.75 9.97 12.56
C TYR A 185 -5.60 9.29 13.92
N GLU A 186 -6.65 9.23 14.72
CA GLU A 186 -6.60 8.62 16.05
C GLU A 186 -6.12 7.16 16.05
N LYS A 187 -6.53 6.40 15.03
CA LYS A 187 -6.26 4.96 14.92
C LYS A 187 -5.48 4.58 13.66
N LEU A 188 -5.07 5.56 12.84
CA LEU A 188 -4.45 5.31 11.53
C LEU A 188 -3.32 6.31 11.25
N THR A 189 -2.19 5.78 10.78
CA THR A 189 -1.16 6.55 10.09
C THR A 189 -1.28 6.34 8.58
N VAL A 190 -1.37 7.42 7.81
CA VAL A 190 -1.31 7.37 6.34
C VAL A 190 0.05 7.90 5.87
N VAL A 191 0.70 7.14 5.00
CA VAL A 191 1.89 7.57 4.27
C VAL A 191 1.59 7.61 2.77
N VAL A 192 1.88 8.72 2.12
CA VAL A 192 1.80 8.87 0.67
C VAL A 192 3.20 8.73 0.09
N LEU A 193 3.31 7.83 -0.88
CA LEU A 193 4.52 7.51 -1.61
C LEU A 193 4.34 7.89 -3.09
N PRO A 194 5.43 8.12 -3.85
CA PRO A 194 5.34 8.17 -5.31
C PRO A 194 4.80 6.84 -5.86
N HIS A 195 4.13 6.88 -7.02
CA HIS A 195 3.67 5.66 -7.68
C HIS A 195 4.87 4.78 -8.07
N ALA A 196 4.92 3.54 -7.58
CA ALA A 196 6.11 2.69 -7.67
C ALA A 196 6.55 2.37 -9.12
N THR A 197 5.61 2.32 -10.06
CA THR A 197 5.87 1.98 -11.49
C THR A 197 5.48 3.06 -12.50
N GLY A 198 4.74 4.08 -12.05
CA GLY A 198 4.10 5.08 -12.93
C GLY A 198 4.82 6.43 -12.90
N ALA A 199 5.58 6.68 -11.82
CA ALA A 199 6.45 7.82 -11.73
C ALA A 199 7.77 7.52 -12.43
N GLN A 200 7.94 7.99 -13.67
CA GLN A 200 9.21 7.91 -14.38
C GLN A 200 10.35 8.49 -13.53
N GLY A 201 11.41 7.73 -13.29
CA GLY A 201 12.61 8.21 -12.62
C GLY A 201 12.62 8.17 -11.09
N VAL A 202 11.74 7.40 -10.44
CA VAL A 202 11.91 7.06 -9.01
C VAL A 202 13.13 6.16 -8.86
N ALA A 203 14.23 6.74 -8.37
CA ALA A 203 15.49 6.05 -8.16
C ALA A 203 15.56 5.48 -6.74
N ASP A 204 16.19 4.30 -6.58
CA ASP A 204 16.25 3.61 -5.29
C ASP A 204 17.03 4.41 -4.25
N ASP A 205 18.09 5.11 -4.66
CA ASP A 205 18.83 6.02 -3.79
C ASP A 205 17.99 7.20 -3.29
N TYR A 206 17.07 7.73 -4.11
CA TYR A 206 16.11 8.72 -3.65
C TYR A 206 15.19 8.15 -2.55
N ILE A 207 14.73 6.91 -2.72
CA ILE A 207 13.83 6.24 -1.79
C ILE A 207 14.54 5.85 -0.49
N SER A 208 15.81 5.42 -0.58
CA SER A 208 16.60 5.06 0.60
C SER A 208 16.84 6.23 1.55
N GLU A 209 16.91 7.46 1.02
CA GLU A 209 17.06 8.66 1.85
C GLU A 209 15.87 8.89 2.79
N PHE A 210 14.70 8.29 2.54
CA PHE A 210 13.53 8.35 3.43
C PHE A 210 13.51 7.23 4.48
N LYS A 211 14.56 6.41 4.59
CA LYS A 211 14.68 5.37 5.60
C LYS A 211 14.37 5.87 7.01
N PRO A 212 14.92 6.99 7.53
CA PRO A 212 14.63 7.43 8.89
C PRO A 212 13.14 7.64 9.16
N GLU A 213 12.42 8.23 8.21
CA GLU A 213 10.99 8.49 8.35
C GLU A 213 10.13 7.24 8.17
N MET A 214 10.48 6.39 7.20
CA MET A 214 9.73 5.16 6.91
C MET A 214 9.93 4.12 8.01
N SER A 215 11.17 3.91 8.48
CA SER A 215 11.44 3.01 9.60
C SER A 215 10.76 3.49 10.87
N ALA A 216 10.74 4.79 11.17
CA ALA A 216 10.01 5.29 12.34
C ALA A 216 8.51 4.95 12.32
N VAL A 217 7.86 5.06 11.15
CA VAL A 217 6.45 4.66 10.99
C VAL A 217 6.27 3.15 11.17
N ILE A 218 7.11 2.36 10.48
CA ILE A 218 7.00 0.90 10.49
C ILE A 218 7.33 0.33 11.86
N ASP A 219 8.38 0.80 12.53
CA ASP A 219 8.77 0.37 13.88
C ASP A 219 7.66 0.64 14.89
N MET A 220 7.11 1.85 14.89
CA MET A 220 6.05 2.23 15.83
C MET A 220 4.79 1.38 15.63
N TRP A 221 4.41 1.11 14.38
CA TRP A 221 3.30 0.24 14.07
C TRP A 221 3.59 -1.21 14.47
N TRP A 222 4.72 -1.74 14.02
CA TRP A 222 5.05 -3.15 14.19
C TRP A 222 5.23 -3.54 15.65
N ALA A 223 5.84 -2.68 16.48
CA ALA A 223 5.95 -2.92 17.92
C ALA A 223 4.57 -3.14 18.56
N LYS A 224 3.62 -2.23 18.31
CA LYS A 224 2.24 -2.33 18.83
C LYS A 224 1.48 -3.51 18.26
N HIS A 225 1.65 -3.77 16.96
CA HIS A 225 0.94 -4.85 16.27
C HIS A 225 1.42 -6.23 16.75
N LYS A 226 2.74 -6.39 16.89
CA LYS A 226 3.36 -7.62 17.40
C LYS A 226 2.88 -7.96 18.82
N GLU A 227 2.79 -6.97 19.71
CA GLU A 227 2.23 -7.15 21.06
C GLU A 227 0.78 -7.65 21.03
N LYS A 228 -0.06 -7.09 20.15
CA LYS A 228 -1.43 -7.58 19.95
C LYS A 228 -1.42 -9.03 19.48
N LEU A 229 -0.58 -9.38 18.51
CA LEU A 229 -0.50 -10.75 18.01
C LEU A 229 -0.10 -11.72 19.11
N THR A 230 0.85 -11.37 19.98
CA THR A 230 1.28 -12.22 21.09
C THR A 230 0.21 -12.39 22.16
N ASN A 231 -0.48 -11.32 22.55
CA ASN A 231 -1.52 -11.35 23.59
C ASN A 231 -2.76 -12.17 23.16
N HIS A 232 -3.07 -12.19 21.86
CA HIS A 232 -4.13 -13.06 21.33
C HIS A 232 -3.76 -14.55 21.31
N SER A 233 -2.48 -14.92 21.48
CA SER A 233 -2.06 -16.33 21.60
C SER A 233 -2.11 -16.85 23.03
N THR A 234 -2.01 -15.97 24.03
CA THR A 234 -1.95 -16.35 25.44
C THR A 234 -3.32 -16.39 26.11
N GLY A 235 -4.34 -15.74 25.53
CA GLY A 235 -5.72 -15.71 26.04
C GLY A 235 -6.61 -16.89 25.64
N THR A 236 -6.06 -17.95 25.05
CA THR A 236 -6.81 -19.13 24.56
C THR A 236 -6.46 -20.42 25.32
N ARG A 237 -6.20 -20.33 26.63
CA ARG A 237 -6.06 -21.50 27.52
C ARG A 237 -7.16 -21.50 28.56
#